data_AF-A0AAN7SQZ0-F1
#
_entry.id   AF-A0AAN7SQZ0-F1
#
_cell.length_a   1.000
_cell.length_b   1.000
_cell.length_c   1.000
_cell.angle_alpha   90.00
_cell.angle_beta   90.00
_cell.angle_gamma   90.00
#
_symmetry.space_group_name_H-M   'P 1'
#
loop_
_entity.id
_entity.type
_entity.pdbx_description
1 polymer ?
#
loop_
_entity_poly.entity_id
_entity_poly.type
_entity_poly.pdbx_seq_one_letter_code
_entity_poly.pdbx_strand_id
1 'polypeptide(L)'
;MTENNLTNNTVSQEDIEKAEKYKTEANEYFKNQVFNTAIDLYTKAIECNPYTAVYYANRSFAYLKSEFFGYALTDASKSIELDRAYIKGFYRRAAAYMSLGKFKEALRDYEYVSKARPNDKDAKLKYTECNKIVKKIAFEKAIAVEDVKRNIADTIDLDAMTIENEYNGPELEDGKVTLQFMKDLMELYKKQGKLHRKYAYKILLDIKTYFMAQPSLIDVYIEDEDKFTVCGDIHGQYFDLMNIFELNGLPSPTNPYLFNGDFVDRGSFSVECIFTLFGFKLLYPNYFFMSRGNHESATMNQMYGFDGEVKAKYTAQMAELFTEVYNWLPLAHCLNKRVLVMHGGLFSNDDVTLADIRAIDRNRQPPEEGLMCELLWSDPMPQNGRAPSKRGVGCQFGPDVTKKFLTINKLDYIIRSHEVKNEGYEIAHNNNCITVFSAPNYCDTMGNKGAFITLTGKDMIPKYTTYEAVPHPNVKPMAYANSLLSLMC
;
A
#
# COMPACT_ATOMS: atom_id res chain seq x y z
N MET A 1 -50.83 27.94 11.21
CA MET A 1 -50.19 27.24 12.34
C MET A 1 -50.36 25.76 12.09
N THR A 2 -49.32 25.11 11.60
CA THR A 2 -49.21 23.65 11.52
C THR A 2 -47.77 23.35 11.89
N GLU A 3 -47.63 22.72 13.05
CA GLU A 3 -46.40 22.52 13.79
C GLU A 3 -45.44 21.58 13.05
N ASN A 4 -44.17 21.98 13.00
CA ASN A 4 -43.05 21.13 12.68
C ASN A 4 -42.87 20.12 13.83
N ASN A 5 -43.19 18.84 13.58
CA ASN A 5 -42.75 17.74 14.42
C ASN A 5 -41.24 17.53 14.26
N LEU A 6 -40.45 18.25 15.06
CA LEU A 6 -39.08 17.86 15.41
C LEU A 6 -39.19 16.77 16.48
N THR A 7 -38.95 15.52 16.09
CA THR A 7 -38.81 14.39 17.01
C THR A 7 -37.69 14.67 18.01
N ASN A 8 -38.04 14.90 19.28
CA ASN A 8 -37.10 14.93 20.40
C ASN A 8 -36.48 13.53 20.59
N ASN A 9 -35.29 13.33 20.02
CA ASN A 9 -34.47 12.14 20.27
C ASN A 9 -33.79 12.27 21.64
N THR A 10 -34.51 11.98 22.73
CA THR A 10 -33.92 11.92 24.07
C THR A 10 -33.37 10.52 24.34
N VAL A 11 -32.05 10.38 24.38
CA VAL A 11 -31.34 9.16 24.81
C VAL A 11 -31.55 8.96 26.31
N SER A 12 -31.73 7.71 26.76
CA SER A 12 -31.96 7.40 28.18
C SER A 12 -30.72 7.71 29.03
N GLN A 13 -30.92 8.04 30.31
CA GLN A 13 -29.80 8.28 31.24
C GLN A 13 -28.92 7.02 31.39
N GLU A 14 -29.53 5.83 31.36
CA GLU A 14 -28.81 4.56 31.40
C GLU A 14 -27.91 4.37 30.17
N ASP A 15 -28.41 4.68 28.98
CA ASP A 15 -27.63 4.60 27.74
C ASP A 15 -26.50 5.63 27.71
N ILE A 16 -26.71 6.82 28.27
CA ILE A 16 -25.65 7.83 28.42
C ILE A 16 -24.53 7.29 29.32
N GLU A 17 -24.87 6.74 30.49
CA GLU A 17 -23.89 6.19 31.43
C GLU A 17 -23.15 4.99 30.83
N LYS A 18 -23.86 4.13 30.10
CA LYS A 18 -23.29 2.98 29.39
C LYS A 18 -22.33 3.42 28.28
N ALA A 19 -22.71 4.43 27.49
CA ALA A 19 -21.86 5.01 26.45
C ALA A 19 -20.57 5.59 27.06
N GLU A 20 -20.67 6.32 28.16
CA GLU A 20 -19.53 6.89 28.86
C GLU A 20 -18.58 5.82 29.42
N LYS A 21 -19.12 4.71 29.91
CA LYS A 21 -18.32 3.54 30.32
C LYS A 21 -17.54 2.95 29.14
N TYR A 22 -18.21 2.66 28.03
CA TYR A 22 -17.54 2.13 26.83
C TYR A 22 -16.48 3.08 26.28
N LYS A 23 -16.76 4.39 26.24
CA LYS A 23 -15.78 5.40 25.84
C LYS A 23 -14.55 5.41 26.76
N THR A 24 -14.75 5.26 28.06
CA THR A 24 -13.65 5.25 29.04
C THR A 24 -12.77 4.01 28.86
N GLU A 25 -13.38 2.85 28.70
CA GLU A 25 -12.68 1.59 28.40
C GLU A 25 -11.92 1.68 27.06
N ALA A 26 -12.57 2.23 26.02
CA ALA A 26 -11.95 2.46 24.71
C ALA A 26 -10.72 3.37 24.81
N ASN A 27 -10.77 4.42 25.64
CA ASN A 27 -9.62 5.30 25.86
C ASN A 27 -8.43 4.55 26.48
N GLU A 28 -8.67 3.60 27.38
CA GLU A 28 -7.60 2.79 27.99
C GLU A 28 -6.97 1.85 26.97
N TYR A 29 -7.78 1.13 26.17
CA TYR A 29 -7.26 0.32 25.07
C TYR A 29 -6.50 1.17 24.03
N PHE A 30 -6.99 2.37 23.73
CA PHE A 30 -6.30 3.30 22.83
C PHE A 30 -4.93 3.73 23.39
N LYS A 31 -4.83 4.06 24.68
CA LYS A 31 -3.55 4.41 25.32
C LYS A 31 -2.55 3.25 25.27
N ASN A 32 -3.06 2.03 25.41
CA ASN A 32 -2.27 0.79 25.29
C ASN A 32 -2.03 0.38 23.83
N GLN A 33 -2.38 1.23 22.86
CA GLN A 33 -2.19 1.02 21.42
C GLN A 33 -2.94 -0.19 20.86
N VAL A 34 -3.98 -0.66 21.57
CA VAL A 34 -4.88 -1.73 21.11
C VAL A 34 -6.05 -1.08 20.35
N PHE A 35 -5.76 -0.58 19.15
CA PHE A 35 -6.69 0.30 18.42
C PHE A 35 -7.96 -0.41 17.94
N ASN A 36 -7.89 -1.68 17.52
CA ASN A 36 -9.07 -2.43 17.06
C ASN A 36 -10.12 -2.58 18.18
N THR A 37 -9.70 -3.00 19.37
CA THR A 37 -10.59 -3.09 20.53
C THR A 37 -11.13 -1.72 20.93
N ALA A 38 -10.32 -0.67 20.84
CA ALA A 38 -10.79 0.69 21.09
C ALA A 38 -11.87 1.11 20.08
N ILE A 39 -11.72 0.80 18.79
CA ILE A 39 -12.71 1.05 17.73
C ILE A 39 -14.03 0.34 18.06
N ASP A 40 -13.99 -0.93 18.44
CA ASP A 40 -15.19 -1.71 18.79
C ASP A 40 -15.93 -1.10 19.99
N LEU A 41 -15.19 -0.69 21.02
CA LEU A 41 -15.76 -0.07 22.21
C LEU A 41 -16.33 1.33 21.92
N TYR A 42 -15.66 2.15 21.12
CA TYR A 42 -16.24 3.42 20.67
C TYR A 42 -17.50 3.21 19.82
N THR A 43 -17.55 2.13 19.03
CA THR A 43 -18.75 1.77 18.26
C THR A 43 -19.92 1.46 19.18
N LYS A 44 -19.70 0.64 20.22
CA LYS A 44 -20.71 0.39 21.27
C LYS A 44 -21.14 1.67 21.99
N ALA A 45 -20.20 2.60 22.24
CA ALA A 45 -20.54 3.89 22.83
C ALA A 45 -21.47 4.74 21.92
N ILE A 46 -21.21 4.73 20.61
CA ILE A 46 -22.01 5.43 19.60
C ILE A 46 -23.39 4.77 19.44
N GLU A 47 -23.47 3.44 19.47
CA GLU A 47 -24.75 2.71 19.45
C GLU A 47 -25.65 3.08 20.63
N CYS A 48 -25.07 3.24 21.83
CA CYS A 48 -25.80 3.69 23.01
C CYS A 48 -26.19 5.18 22.94
N ASN A 49 -25.30 6.06 22.48
CA ASN A 49 -25.57 7.48 22.37
C ASN A 49 -24.94 8.08 21.10
N PRO A 50 -25.70 8.17 19.99
CA PRO A 50 -25.16 8.56 18.69
C PRO A 50 -25.02 10.07 18.49
N TYR A 51 -25.39 10.89 19.46
CA TYR A 51 -25.41 12.36 19.34
C TYR A 51 -24.19 13.05 19.96
N THR A 52 -23.24 12.29 20.51
CA THR A 52 -22.06 12.84 21.17
C THR A 52 -20.86 12.94 20.22
N ALA A 53 -20.47 14.17 19.87
CA ALA A 53 -19.35 14.46 18.96
C ALA A 53 -18.01 13.82 19.39
N VAL A 54 -17.77 13.70 20.71
CA VAL A 54 -16.52 13.17 21.28
C VAL A 54 -16.27 11.72 20.86
N TYR A 55 -17.32 10.89 20.77
CA TYR A 55 -17.16 9.46 20.47
C TYR A 55 -16.65 9.26 19.04
N TYR A 56 -17.25 9.98 18.08
CA TYR A 56 -16.82 9.96 16.69
C TYR A 56 -15.41 10.53 16.53
N ALA A 57 -15.06 11.63 17.20
CA ALA A 57 -13.69 12.16 17.11
C ALA A 57 -12.64 11.22 17.70
N ASN A 58 -12.96 10.50 18.77
CA ASN A 58 -12.05 9.52 19.36
C ASN A 58 -11.95 8.26 18.50
N ARG A 59 -13.06 7.75 17.94
CA ARG A 59 -13.04 6.62 17.01
C ARG A 59 -12.34 6.96 15.70
N SER A 60 -12.55 8.18 15.18
CA SER A 60 -11.77 8.75 14.07
C SER A 60 -10.27 8.74 14.36
N PHE A 61 -9.87 9.03 15.59
CA PHE A 61 -8.47 8.98 15.98
C PHE A 61 -7.92 7.55 16.01
N ALA A 62 -8.71 6.59 16.48
CA ALA A 62 -8.37 5.17 16.40
C ALA A 62 -8.26 4.71 14.94
N TYR A 63 -9.18 5.14 14.08
CA TYR A 63 -9.09 4.89 12.63
C TYR A 63 -7.85 5.50 11.99
N LEU A 64 -7.40 6.69 12.38
CA LEU A 64 -6.13 7.26 11.91
C LEU A 64 -4.93 6.40 12.30
N LYS A 65 -4.91 5.89 13.54
CA LYS A 65 -3.85 5.02 14.05
C LYS A 65 -3.84 3.63 13.40
N SER A 66 -5.02 3.15 12.99
CA SER A 66 -5.21 1.92 12.21
C SER A 66 -5.21 2.15 10.69
N GLU A 67 -4.94 3.37 10.23
CA GLU A 67 -4.87 3.76 8.81
C GLU A 67 -6.16 3.56 7.99
N PHE A 68 -7.30 3.50 8.67
CA PHE A 68 -8.62 3.53 8.05
C PHE A 68 -9.03 4.99 7.79
N PHE A 69 -8.26 5.67 6.93
CA PHE A 69 -8.38 7.12 6.72
C PHE A 69 -9.75 7.56 6.19
N GLY A 70 -10.44 6.71 5.42
CA GLY A 70 -11.81 6.99 4.96
C GLY A 70 -12.84 6.98 6.08
N TYR A 71 -12.74 6.00 6.99
CA TYR A 71 -13.58 5.95 8.19
C TYR A 71 -13.21 7.09 9.15
N ALA A 72 -11.92 7.39 9.32
CA ALA A 72 -11.48 8.54 10.10
C ALA A 72 -12.08 9.86 9.58
N LEU A 73 -12.07 10.06 8.26
CA LEU A 73 -12.65 11.23 7.61
C LEU A 73 -14.16 11.33 7.85
N THR A 74 -14.87 10.21 7.72
CA THR A 74 -16.32 10.11 7.92
C THR A 74 -16.70 10.46 9.35
N ASP A 75 -16.08 9.82 10.34
CA ASP A 75 -16.34 10.06 11.76
C ASP A 75 -15.93 11.48 12.18
N ALA A 76 -14.81 12.00 11.70
CA ALA A 76 -14.41 13.38 11.99
C ALA A 76 -15.42 14.39 11.43
N SER A 77 -15.96 14.12 10.24
CA SER A 77 -17.02 14.95 9.64
C SER A 77 -18.31 14.87 10.45
N LYS A 78 -18.69 13.67 10.92
CA LYS A 78 -19.86 13.49 11.79
C LYS A 78 -19.70 14.19 13.14
N SER A 79 -18.51 14.14 13.73
CA SER A 79 -18.18 14.89 14.96
C SER A 79 -18.43 16.39 14.79
N ILE A 80 -18.00 16.98 13.66
CA ILE A 80 -18.18 18.41 13.36
C ILE A 80 -19.65 18.74 13.07
N GLU A 81 -20.38 17.82 12.44
CA GLU A 81 -21.83 17.97 12.20
C GLU A 81 -22.61 18.04 13.52
N LEU A 82 -22.26 17.18 14.49
CA LEU A 82 -22.88 17.13 15.82
C LEU A 82 -22.50 18.33 16.70
N ASP A 83 -21.23 18.74 16.69
CA ASP A 83 -20.74 19.90 17.44
C ASP A 83 -19.68 20.68 16.65
N ARG A 84 -20.08 21.81 16.07
CA ARG A 84 -19.19 22.71 15.32
C ARG A 84 -18.19 23.46 16.21
N ALA A 85 -18.41 23.52 17.52
CA ALA A 85 -17.45 24.12 18.45
C ALA A 85 -16.36 23.11 18.87
N TYR A 86 -16.54 21.82 18.57
CA TYR A 86 -15.59 20.78 18.94
C TYR A 86 -14.36 20.75 18.02
N ILE A 87 -13.38 21.59 18.35
CA ILE A 87 -12.15 21.80 17.56
C ILE A 87 -11.39 20.50 17.24
N LYS A 88 -11.43 19.50 18.14
CA LYS A 88 -10.78 18.21 17.89
C LYS A 88 -11.36 17.50 16.65
N GLY A 89 -12.64 17.66 16.33
CA GLY A 89 -13.25 17.12 15.11
C GLY A 89 -12.55 17.62 13.85
N PHE A 90 -12.36 18.94 13.72
CA PHE A 90 -11.60 19.55 12.62
C PHE A 90 -10.15 19.05 12.57
N TYR A 91 -9.53 18.88 13.74
CA TYR A 91 -8.16 18.37 13.80
C TYR A 91 -8.03 16.94 13.28
N ARG A 92 -8.98 16.06 13.63
CA ARG A 92 -9.02 14.69 13.10
C ARG A 92 -9.33 14.67 11.61
N ARG A 93 -10.22 15.54 11.15
CA ARG A 93 -10.56 15.63 9.72
C ARG A 93 -9.38 16.13 8.88
N ALA A 94 -8.65 17.13 9.37
CA ALA A 94 -7.42 17.62 8.75
C ALA A 94 -6.37 16.51 8.64
N ALA A 95 -6.16 15.74 9.72
CA ALA A 95 -5.26 14.60 9.71
C ALA A 95 -5.68 13.53 8.70
N ALA A 96 -6.98 13.18 8.64
CA ALA A 96 -7.48 12.24 7.66
C ALA A 96 -7.29 12.74 6.22
N TYR A 97 -7.57 14.02 5.95
CA TYR A 97 -7.31 14.62 4.65
C TYR A 97 -5.81 14.60 4.28
N MET A 98 -4.91 14.86 5.23
CA MET A 98 -3.47 14.74 4.98
C MET A 98 -3.08 13.33 4.56
N SER A 99 -3.55 12.31 5.30
CA SER A 99 -3.25 10.91 5.00
C SER A 99 -3.83 10.45 3.65
N LEU A 100 -4.92 11.08 3.20
CA LEU A 100 -5.54 10.85 1.89
C LEU A 100 -4.91 11.68 0.75
N GLY A 101 -3.86 12.45 1.02
CA GLY A 101 -3.25 13.36 0.03
C GLY A 101 -4.11 14.57 -0.34
N LYS A 102 -5.22 14.80 0.37
CA LYS A 102 -6.16 15.91 0.16
C LYS A 102 -5.66 17.17 0.88
N PHE A 103 -4.47 17.63 0.48
CA PHE A 103 -3.70 18.64 1.21
C PHE A 103 -4.40 20.02 1.26
N LYS A 104 -5.21 20.38 0.26
CA LYS A 104 -5.95 21.65 0.25
C LYS A 104 -7.10 21.63 1.26
N GLU A 105 -7.81 20.52 1.34
CA GLU A 105 -8.86 20.25 2.33
C GLU A 105 -8.27 20.26 3.74
N ALA A 106 -7.16 19.55 3.94
CA ALA A 106 -6.44 19.52 5.21
C ALA A 106 -5.99 20.93 5.67
N LEU A 107 -5.46 21.73 4.75
CA LEU A 107 -4.97 23.08 5.05
C LEU A 107 -6.08 23.97 5.62
N ARG A 108 -7.29 23.89 5.05
CA ARG A 108 -8.45 24.66 5.53
C ARG A 108 -8.82 24.31 6.97
N ASP A 109 -8.85 23.03 7.30
CA ASP A 109 -9.18 22.58 8.66
C ASP A 109 -8.04 22.89 9.65
N TYR A 110 -6.77 22.73 9.27
CA TYR A 110 -5.65 23.15 10.12
C TYR A 110 -5.58 24.66 10.35
N GLU A 111 -5.91 25.47 9.35
CA GLU A 111 -6.01 26.91 9.50
C GLU A 111 -7.06 27.27 10.55
N TYR A 112 -8.24 26.64 10.48
CA TYR A 112 -9.30 26.82 11.48
C TYR A 112 -8.83 26.43 12.89
N VAL A 113 -8.21 25.25 13.05
CA VAL A 113 -7.69 24.80 14.35
C VAL A 113 -6.61 25.73 14.88
N SER A 114 -5.66 26.16 14.04
CA SER A 114 -4.57 27.05 14.45
C SER A 114 -5.08 28.44 14.86
N LYS A 115 -6.17 28.93 14.26
CA LYS A 115 -6.83 30.18 14.66
C LYS A 115 -7.60 30.02 15.97
N ALA A 116 -8.32 28.91 16.13
CA ALA A 116 -9.08 28.61 17.35
C ALA A 116 -8.18 28.31 18.56
N ARG A 117 -6.96 27.80 18.33
CA ARG A 117 -5.97 27.45 19.36
C ARG A 117 -4.61 28.08 19.07
N PRO A 118 -4.46 29.41 19.23
CA PRO A 118 -3.24 30.11 18.85
C PRO A 118 -2.02 29.78 19.71
N ASN A 119 -2.18 29.07 20.84
CA ASN A 119 -1.06 28.63 21.68
C ASN A 119 -0.71 27.15 21.50
N ASP A 120 -1.45 26.43 20.67
CA ASP A 120 -1.19 25.02 20.38
C ASP A 120 -0.04 24.91 19.37
N LYS A 121 1.14 24.52 19.87
CA LYS A 121 2.36 24.39 19.08
C LYS A 121 2.22 23.31 18.00
N ASP A 122 1.51 22.22 18.31
CA ASP A 122 1.30 21.09 17.38
C ASP A 122 0.41 21.54 16.21
N ALA A 123 -0.70 22.23 16.50
CA ALA A 123 -1.58 22.76 15.47
C ALA A 123 -0.88 23.74 14.52
N LYS A 124 -0.05 24.66 15.05
CA LYS A 124 0.74 25.59 14.24
C LYS A 124 1.76 24.89 13.35
N LEU A 125 2.44 23.89 13.89
CA LEU A 125 3.40 23.09 13.15
C LEU A 125 2.70 22.40 11.98
N LYS A 126 1.59 21.68 12.23
CA LYS A 126 0.85 20.97 11.18
C LYS A 126 0.28 21.90 10.11
N TYR A 127 -0.24 23.07 10.49
CA TYR A 127 -0.65 24.09 9.52
C TYR A 127 0.52 24.53 8.62
N THR A 128 1.65 24.86 9.23
CA THR A 128 2.84 25.36 8.50
C THR A 128 3.35 24.31 7.52
N GLU A 129 3.43 23.06 7.96
CA GLU A 129 3.91 21.95 7.14
C GLU A 129 2.93 21.58 6.02
N CYS A 130 1.63 21.53 6.31
CA CYS A 130 0.60 21.35 5.29
C CYS A 130 0.66 22.46 4.22
N ASN A 131 0.86 23.71 4.64
CA ASN A 131 1.01 24.85 3.73
C ASN A 131 2.26 24.71 2.84
N LYS A 132 3.38 24.24 3.38
CA LYS A 132 4.59 23.95 2.58
C LYS A 132 4.30 22.90 1.50
N ILE A 133 3.61 21.82 1.84
CA ILE A 133 3.23 20.77 0.88
C ILE A 133 2.33 21.34 -0.21
N VAL A 134 1.25 22.06 0.15
CA VAL A 134 0.32 22.65 -0.82
C VAL A 134 1.05 23.61 -1.76
N LYS A 135 1.97 24.43 -1.25
CA LYS A 135 2.80 25.33 -2.07
C LYS A 135 3.73 24.57 -3.00
N LYS A 136 4.39 23.50 -2.51
CA LYS A 136 5.25 22.64 -3.33
C LYS A 136 4.48 22.00 -4.48
N ILE A 137 3.31 21.41 -4.20
CA ILE A 137 2.45 20.82 -5.23
C ILE A 137 1.94 21.86 -6.23
N ALA A 138 1.55 23.04 -5.75
CA ALA A 138 1.12 24.13 -6.62
C ALA A 138 2.26 24.60 -7.53
N PHE A 139 3.49 24.69 -7.00
CA PHE A 139 4.68 25.01 -7.76
C PHE A 139 5.00 23.93 -8.81
N GLU A 140 5.04 22.66 -8.40
CA GLU A 140 5.23 21.51 -9.30
C GLU A 140 4.16 21.46 -10.41
N LYS A 141 2.90 21.77 -10.10
CA LYS A 141 1.83 21.85 -11.10
C LYS A 141 1.98 23.05 -12.03
N ALA A 142 2.49 24.18 -11.53
CA ALA A 142 2.72 25.38 -12.33
C ALA A 142 3.89 25.22 -13.31
N ILE A 143 4.94 24.47 -12.93
CA ILE A 143 6.03 24.11 -13.83
C ILE A 143 5.66 22.96 -14.78
N ALA A 144 4.52 22.29 -14.58
CA ALA A 144 4.09 21.15 -15.39
C ALA A 144 3.40 21.53 -16.72
N VAL A 145 3.47 22.79 -17.17
CA VAL A 145 2.90 23.23 -18.45
C VAL A 145 3.99 23.35 -19.53
N GLU A 146 3.77 22.62 -20.64
CA GLU A 146 4.41 22.73 -21.96
C GLU A 146 5.92 22.51 -22.08
N ASP A 147 6.48 21.57 -21.31
CA ASP A 147 7.65 20.84 -21.80
C ASP A 147 7.24 19.39 -22.07
N VAL A 148 7.58 18.92 -23.27
CA VAL A 148 7.70 17.48 -23.56
C VAL A 148 8.46 16.89 -22.38
N LYS A 149 7.77 16.17 -21.47
CA LYS A 149 8.43 15.57 -20.30
C LYS A 149 9.57 14.72 -20.83
N ARG A 150 10.80 15.25 -20.76
CA ARG A 150 11.99 14.50 -21.12
C ARG A 150 12.01 13.35 -20.14
N ASN A 151 11.83 12.16 -20.69
CA ASN A 151 11.87 10.94 -19.96
C ASN A 151 13.25 10.86 -19.29
N ILE A 152 13.29 10.68 -17.96
CA ILE A 152 14.54 10.75 -17.21
C ILE A 152 15.53 9.71 -17.71
N ALA A 153 15.03 8.56 -18.15
CA ALA A 153 15.84 7.53 -18.78
C ALA A 153 16.70 8.07 -19.94
N ASP A 154 16.18 9.01 -20.73
CA ASP A 154 16.88 9.60 -21.89
C ASP A 154 18.00 10.56 -21.47
N THR A 155 18.03 10.96 -20.19
CA THR A 155 19.05 11.85 -19.62
C THR A 155 20.20 11.10 -18.94
N ILE A 156 20.09 9.78 -18.80
CA ILE A 156 21.09 8.96 -18.11
C ILE A 156 22.16 8.50 -19.11
N ASP A 157 23.37 9.01 -18.96
CA ASP A 157 24.56 8.54 -19.68
C ASP A 157 25.34 7.54 -18.80
N LEU A 158 25.19 6.24 -19.10
CA LEU A 158 25.89 5.17 -18.39
C LEU A 158 27.38 5.09 -18.71
N ASP A 159 27.77 5.51 -19.92
CA ASP A 159 29.16 5.41 -20.39
C ASP A 159 30.03 6.47 -19.70
N ALA A 160 29.44 7.64 -19.41
CA ALA A 160 30.07 8.67 -18.59
C ALA A 160 30.25 8.27 -17.11
N MET A 161 29.60 7.20 -16.62
CA MET A 161 29.76 6.76 -15.23
C MET A 161 31.00 5.88 -15.06
N THR A 162 31.97 6.39 -14.31
CA THR A 162 33.13 5.63 -13.83
C THR A 162 32.76 4.81 -12.60
N ILE A 163 33.36 3.62 -12.47
CA ILE A 163 33.32 2.81 -11.25
C ILE A 163 34.64 3.06 -10.53
N GLU A 164 34.58 3.38 -9.24
CA GLU A 164 35.78 3.61 -8.44
C GLU A 164 36.55 2.31 -8.19
N ASN A 165 37.89 2.36 -8.17
CA ASN A 165 38.74 1.16 -8.01
C ASN A 165 38.52 0.45 -6.67
N GLU A 166 37.99 1.16 -5.68
CA GLU A 166 37.69 0.65 -4.34
C GLU A 166 36.36 -0.11 -4.29
N TYR A 167 35.53 -0.04 -5.34
CA TYR A 167 34.30 -0.82 -5.42
C TYR A 167 34.63 -2.30 -5.61
N ASN A 168 34.22 -3.11 -4.65
CA ASN A 168 34.41 -4.56 -4.64
C ASN A 168 33.06 -5.33 -4.57
N GLY A 169 31.97 -4.64 -4.92
CA GLY A 169 30.64 -5.21 -4.96
C GLY A 169 30.37 -5.97 -6.28
N PRO A 170 29.14 -6.48 -6.45
CA PRO A 170 28.74 -7.21 -7.65
C PRO A 170 28.78 -6.33 -8.90
N GLU A 171 29.15 -6.94 -10.03
CA GLU A 171 29.28 -6.30 -11.34
C GLU A 171 28.42 -7.03 -12.38
N LEU A 172 27.79 -6.28 -13.28
CA LEU A 172 27.04 -6.88 -14.38
C LEU A 172 28.01 -7.45 -15.43
N GLU A 173 27.79 -8.69 -15.82
CA GLU A 173 28.55 -9.36 -16.89
C GLU A 173 27.96 -8.98 -18.25
N ASP A 174 28.76 -8.34 -19.12
CA ASP A 174 28.31 -7.78 -20.40
C ASP A 174 27.05 -6.89 -20.28
N GLY A 175 26.94 -6.18 -19.15
CA GLY A 175 25.80 -5.31 -18.86
C GLY A 175 24.48 -6.06 -18.60
N LYS A 176 24.54 -7.36 -18.32
CA LYS A 176 23.40 -8.23 -18.03
C LYS A 176 23.44 -8.78 -16.62
N VAL A 177 22.25 -9.04 -16.07
CA VAL A 177 22.08 -9.73 -14.80
C VAL A 177 22.33 -11.23 -15.01
N THR A 178 23.20 -11.82 -14.19
CA THR A 178 23.44 -13.27 -14.14
C THR A 178 23.07 -13.84 -12.77
N LEU A 179 22.95 -15.17 -12.67
CA LEU A 179 22.69 -15.82 -11.38
C LEU A 179 23.81 -15.55 -10.37
N GLN A 180 25.07 -15.47 -10.84
CA GLN A 180 26.20 -15.16 -9.96
C GLN A 180 26.10 -13.73 -9.44
N PHE A 181 25.83 -12.75 -10.32
CA PHE A 181 25.53 -11.37 -9.90
C PHE A 181 24.42 -11.31 -8.85
N MET A 182 23.33 -12.05 -9.04
CA MET A 182 22.21 -12.06 -8.07
C MET A 182 22.63 -12.61 -6.71
N LYS A 183 23.43 -13.68 -6.67
CA LYS A 183 23.96 -14.23 -5.41
C LYS A 183 24.86 -13.23 -4.70
N ASP A 184 25.75 -12.58 -5.44
CA ASP A 184 26.68 -11.58 -4.90
C ASP A 184 25.96 -10.31 -4.45
N LEU A 185 24.91 -9.90 -5.17
CA LEU A 185 24.02 -8.81 -4.77
C LEU A 185 23.28 -9.11 -3.47
N MET A 186 22.72 -10.31 -3.33
CA MET A 186 22.02 -10.69 -2.11
C MET A 186 22.96 -10.70 -0.90
N GLU A 187 24.20 -11.18 -1.07
CA GLU A 187 25.20 -11.14 -0.01
C GLU A 187 25.72 -9.73 0.31
N LEU A 188 25.88 -8.87 -0.70
CA LEU A 188 26.19 -7.46 -0.50
C LEU A 188 25.14 -6.80 0.41
N TYR A 189 23.85 -6.99 0.09
CA TYR A 189 22.75 -6.39 0.84
C TYR A 189 22.56 -7.00 2.21
N LYS A 190 22.78 -8.31 2.38
CA LYS A 190 22.80 -8.95 3.71
C LYS A 190 23.84 -8.32 4.65
N LYS A 191 24.96 -7.86 4.09
CA LYS A 191 26.04 -7.14 4.79
C LYS A 191 25.84 -5.62 4.84
N GLN A 192 24.64 -5.13 4.48
CA GLN A 192 24.30 -3.70 4.40
C GLN A 192 25.20 -2.90 3.44
N GLY A 193 25.80 -3.56 2.46
CA GLY A 193 26.52 -2.94 1.35
C GLY A 193 25.55 -2.31 0.34
N LYS A 194 26.10 -1.55 -0.61
CA LYS A 194 25.32 -0.81 -1.60
C LYS A 194 25.80 -1.12 -3.01
N LEU A 195 24.87 -1.43 -3.91
CA LEU A 195 25.15 -1.64 -5.34
C LEU A 195 25.67 -0.34 -5.95
N HIS A 196 26.69 -0.41 -6.80
CA HIS A 196 27.20 0.78 -7.47
C HIS A 196 26.13 1.42 -8.38
N ARG A 197 26.07 2.76 -8.40
CA ARG A 197 25.02 3.53 -9.10
C ARG A 197 24.92 3.21 -10.60
N LYS A 198 26.04 2.90 -11.26
CA LYS A 198 26.06 2.53 -12.69
C LYS A 198 25.21 1.28 -12.96
N TYR A 199 25.38 0.25 -12.12
CA TYR A 199 24.62 -0.99 -12.23
C TYR A 199 23.16 -0.80 -11.81
N ALA A 200 22.91 0.00 -10.76
CA ALA A 200 21.56 0.37 -10.36
C ALA A 200 20.79 1.06 -11.50
N TYR A 201 21.37 2.08 -12.15
CA TYR A 201 20.76 2.73 -13.31
C TYR A 201 20.57 1.77 -14.48
N LYS A 202 21.55 0.93 -14.80
CA LYS A 202 21.42 -0.07 -15.88
C LYS A 202 20.23 -1.00 -15.64
N ILE A 203 20.07 -1.53 -14.42
CA ILE A 203 18.92 -2.37 -14.05
C ILE A 203 17.60 -1.62 -14.25
N LEU A 204 17.52 -0.36 -13.83
CA LEU A 204 16.30 0.45 -13.99
C LEU A 204 15.95 0.74 -15.45
N LEU A 205 16.95 1.02 -16.29
CA LEU A 205 16.75 1.27 -17.72
C LEU A 205 16.28 -0.01 -18.45
N ASP A 206 16.89 -1.16 -18.13
CA ASP A 206 16.53 -2.44 -18.72
C ASP A 206 15.13 -2.88 -18.30
N ILE A 207 14.82 -2.79 -16.99
CA ILE A 207 13.52 -3.25 -16.48
C ILE A 207 12.38 -2.35 -16.95
N LYS A 208 12.63 -1.04 -17.11
CA LYS A 208 11.67 -0.12 -17.73
C LYS A 208 11.36 -0.55 -19.16
N THR A 209 12.39 -0.79 -19.96
CA THR A 209 12.24 -1.25 -21.34
C THR A 209 11.45 -2.55 -21.41
N TYR A 210 11.72 -3.49 -20.50
CA TYR A 210 10.97 -4.73 -20.40
C TYR A 210 9.49 -4.47 -20.08
N PHE A 211 9.18 -3.71 -19.02
CA PHE A 211 7.81 -3.47 -18.60
C PHE A 211 6.99 -2.66 -19.62
N MET A 212 7.61 -1.74 -20.36
CA MET A 212 6.97 -1.03 -21.47
C MET A 212 6.39 -1.97 -22.53
N ALA A 213 7.02 -3.12 -22.76
CA ALA A 213 6.57 -4.12 -23.73
C ALA A 213 5.46 -5.04 -23.19
N GLN A 214 5.13 -4.99 -21.89
CA GLN A 214 4.14 -5.86 -21.28
C GLN A 214 2.72 -5.28 -21.36
N PRO A 215 1.68 -6.13 -21.45
CA PRO A 215 0.29 -5.68 -21.26
C PRO A 215 0.00 -5.33 -19.79
N SER A 216 -1.12 -4.64 -19.56
CA SER A 216 -1.55 -4.29 -18.19
C SER A 216 -2.07 -5.51 -17.40
N LEU A 217 -2.55 -6.53 -18.12
CA LEU A 217 -2.88 -7.87 -17.59
C LEU A 217 -2.00 -8.91 -18.30
N ILE A 218 -1.17 -9.61 -17.55
CA ILE A 218 -0.31 -10.68 -18.08
C ILE A 218 -1.01 -12.03 -17.91
N ASP A 219 -1.13 -12.80 -19.00
CA ASP A 219 -1.54 -14.20 -18.93
C ASP A 219 -0.30 -15.07 -18.66
N VAL A 220 -0.40 -15.93 -17.65
CA VAL A 220 0.68 -16.86 -17.26
C VAL A 220 0.17 -18.28 -17.45
N TYR A 221 0.92 -19.07 -18.21
CA TYR A 221 0.65 -20.49 -18.39
C TYR A 221 1.62 -21.31 -17.52
N ILE A 222 1.07 -22.26 -16.78
CA ILE A 222 1.75 -23.14 -15.84
C ILE A 222 1.42 -24.56 -16.27
N GLU A 223 2.42 -25.36 -16.62
CA GLU A 223 2.23 -26.76 -17.00
C GLU A 223 1.66 -27.57 -15.85
N ASP A 224 0.95 -28.66 -16.17
CA ASP A 224 0.17 -29.45 -15.19
C ASP A 224 0.95 -29.82 -13.92
N GLU A 225 2.19 -30.26 -14.08
CA GLU A 225 3.04 -30.73 -12.97
C GLU A 225 3.97 -29.65 -12.40
N ASP A 226 3.95 -28.43 -12.96
CA ASP A 226 4.80 -27.33 -12.52
C ASP A 226 4.21 -26.61 -11.31
N LYS A 227 5.10 -26.24 -10.38
CA LYS A 227 4.78 -25.41 -9.20
C LYS A 227 4.82 -23.94 -9.58
N PHE A 228 3.90 -23.14 -9.04
CA PHE A 228 3.94 -21.68 -9.11
C PHE A 228 3.76 -21.04 -7.74
N THR A 229 4.58 -20.05 -7.39
CA THR A 229 4.50 -19.36 -6.09
C THR A 229 3.95 -17.94 -6.23
N VAL A 230 3.01 -17.57 -5.36
CA VAL A 230 2.49 -16.20 -5.22
C VAL A 230 2.83 -15.66 -3.83
N CYS A 231 3.54 -14.54 -3.78
CA CYS A 231 3.83 -13.76 -2.59
C CYS A 231 2.99 -12.47 -2.61
N GLY A 232 2.59 -12.00 -1.43
CA GLY A 232 1.97 -10.69 -1.26
C GLY A 232 2.99 -9.60 -0.96
N ASP A 233 2.53 -8.60 -0.21
CA ASP A 233 3.29 -7.43 0.21
C ASP A 233 4.54 -7.86 0.99
N ILE A 234 5.67 -7.19 0.74
CA ILE A 234 6.92 -7.40 1.49
C ILE A 234 7.47 -6.12 2.13
N HIS A 235 7.01 -4.94 1.68
CA HIS A 235 7.25 -3.64 2.33
C HIS A 235 8.67 -3.41 2.83
N GLY A 236 9.68 -3.59 1.98
CA GLY A 236 11.08 -3.34 2.34
C GLY A 236 11.63 -4.20 3.48
N GLN A 237 11.02 -5.34 3.78
CA GLN A 237 11.53 -6.34 4.73
C GLN A 237 12.50 -7.31 4.03
N TYR A 238 13.68 -6.81 3.66
CA TYR A 238 14.66 -7.54 2.85
C TYR A 238 15.09 -8.88 3.45
N PHE A 239 15.26 -8.95 4.77
CA PHE A 239 15.71 -10.17 5.44
C PHE A 239 14.63 -11.26 5.42
N ASP A 240 13.35 -10.87 5.51
CA ASP A 240 12.24 -11.80 5.34
C ASP A 240 12.07 -12.23 3.88
N LEU A 241 12.35 -11.36 2.91
CA LEU A 241 12.42 -11.75 1.49
C LEU A 241 13.49 -12.84 1.27
N MET A 242 14.66 -12.72 1.91
CA MET A 242 15.69 -13.76 1.86
C MET A 242 15.21 -15.06 2.52
N ASN A 243 14.48 -14.96 3.63
CA ASN A 243 13.89 -16.13 4.29
C ASN A 243 12.87 -16.85 3.39
N ILE A 244 12.05 -16.13 2.60
CA ILE A 244 11.15 -16.74 1.60
C ILE A 244 11.97 -17.59 0.62
N PHE A 245 13.08 -17.06 0.11
CA PHE A 245 13.94 -17.78 -0.84
C PHE A 245 14.70 -18.94 -0.21
N GLU A 246 15.02 -18.88 1.09
CA GLU A 246 15.58 -19.99 1.83
C GLU A 246 14.55 -21.12 2.03
N LEU A 247 13.32 -20.77 2.38
CA LEU A 247 12.23 -21.72 2.65
C LEU A 247 11.66 -22.37 1.38
N ASN A 248 11.53 -21.62 0.29
CA ASN A 248 10.83 -22.06 -0.93
C ASN A 248 11.75 -22.14 -2.16
N GLY A 249 13.06 -21.92 -1.97
CA GLY A 249 14.07 -21.94 -3.01
C GLY A 249 14.14 -20.63 -3.80
N LEU A 250 15.30 -20.35 -4.38
CA LEU A 250 15.50 -19.18 -5.23
C LEU A 250 14.61 -19.23 -6.48
N PRO A 251 14.25 -18.06 -7.04
CA PRO A 251 13.61 -17.99 -8.33
C PRO A 251 14.43 -18.69 -9.42
N SER A 252 13.75 -19.44 -10.28
CA SER A 252 14.35 -20.12 -11.43
C SER A 252 13.26 -20.53 -12.44
N PRO A 253 13.61 -21.03 -13.64
CA PRO A 253 12.64 -21.58 -14.57
C PRO A 253 11.80 -22.75 -14.00
N THR A 254 12.33 -23.48 -13.02
CA THR A 254 11.63 -24.59 -12.33
C THR A 254 11.01 -24.17 -11.01
N ASN A 255 11.14 -22.90 -10.62
CA ASN A 255 10.61 -22.35 -9.38
C ASN A 255 10.13 -20.90 -9.60
N PRO A 256 9.05 -20.71 -10.38
CA PRO A 256 8.54 -19.40 -10.72
C PRO A 256 7.83 -18.71 -9.55
N TYR A 257 7.92 -17.37 -9.52
CA TYR A 257 7.33 -16.51 -8.50
C TYR A 257 6.52 -15.37 -9.11
N LEU A 258 5.44 -14.98 -8.44
CA LEU A 258 4.74 -13.72 -8.60
C LEU A 258 4.76 -12.96 -7.27
N PHE A 259 5.34 -11.75 -7.25
CA PHE A 259 5.21 -10.82 -6.14
C PHE A 259 4.09 -9.81 -6.42
N ASN A 260 3.06 -9.79 -5.59
CA ASN A 260 1.80 -9.10 -5.85
C ASN A 260 1.76 -7.67 -5.29
N GLY A 261 2.71 -6.83 -5.70
CA GLY A 261 2.80 -5.43 -5.31
C GLY A 261 3.34 -5.18 -3.92
N ASP A 262 3.49 -3.90 -3.58
CA ASP A 262 3.92 -3.40 -2.28
C ASP A 262 5.26 -3.97 -1.83
N PHE A 263 6.25 -3.75 -2.69
CA PHE A 263 7.63 -4.20 -2.49
C PHE A 263 8.41 -3.28 -1.54
N VAL A 264 8.00 -2.02 -1.51
CA VAL A 264 8.70 -0.91 -0.87
C VAL A 264 7.83 -0.20 0.15
N ASP A 265 8.40 0.87 0.73
CA ASP A 265 7.84 1.66 1.82
C ASP A 265 7.74 0.88 3.13
N ARG A 266 7.61 1.61 4.24
CA ARG A 266 7.47 1.08 5.60
C ARG A 266 8.75 0.47 6.14
N GLY A 267 9.18 -0.66 5.59
CA GLY A 267 10.47 -1.25 5.92
C GLY A 267 11.62 -0.40 5.38
N SER A 268 12.73 -0.42 6.08
CA SER A 268 13.89 0.44 5.81
C SER A 268 14.96 -0.22 4.93
N PHE A 269 14.60 -1.30 4.25
CA PHE A 269 15.43 -2.01 3.27
C PHE A 269 14.70 -2.16 1.92
N SER A 270 13.91 -1.14 1.56
CA SER A 270 13.10 -1.14 0.34
C SER A 270 13.96 -1.14 -0.93
N VAL A 271 15.09 -0.45 -0.91
CA VAL A 271 16.06 -0.42 -2.02
C VAL A 271 16.62 -1.81 -2.30
N GLU A 272 16.99 -2.54 -1.25
CA GLU A 272 17.54 -3.90 -1.35
C GLU A 272 16.48 -4.88 -1.89
N CYS A 273 15.24 -4.78 -1.39
CA CYS A 273 14.10 -5.54 -1.93
C CYS A 273 13.93 -5.30 -3.43
N ILE A 274 13.73 -4.05 -3.84
CA ILE A 274 13.33 -3.78 -5.23
C ILE A 274 14.43 -4.12 -6.24
N PHE A 275 15.71 -3.86 -5.93
CA PHE A 275 16.80 -4.26 -6.81
C PHE A 275 16.95 -5.78 -6.90
N THR A 276 16.66 -6.50 -5.82
CA THR A 276 16.64 -7.97 -5.84
C THR A 276 15.51 -8.50 -6.73
N LEU A 277 14.30 -7.95 -6.60
CA LEU A 277 13.15 -8.35 -7.43
C LEU A 277 13.36 -8.00 -8.91
N PHE A 278 13.83 -6.78 -9.22
CA PHE A 278 14.16 -6.38 -10.59
C PHE A 278 15.29 -7.21 -11.19
N GLY A 279 16.30 -7.55 -10.41
CA GLY A 279 17.36 -8.45 -10.83
C GLY A 279 16.82 -9.83 -11.23
N PHE A 280 16.01 -10.47 -10.39
CA PHE A 280 15.37 -11.74 -10.75
C PHE A 280 14.40 -11.63 -11.93
N LYS A 281 13.72 -10.48 -12.08
CA LYS A 281 12.86 -10.24 -13.25
C LYS A 281 13.67 -10.16 -14.55
N LEU A 282 14.82 -9.51 -14.55
CA LEU A 282 15.72 -9.45 -15.70
C LEU A 282 16.39 -10.81 -15.98
N LEU A 283 16.70 -11.58 -14.93
CA LEU A 283 17.32 -12.90 -15.04
C LEU A 283 16.35 -13.96 -15.57
N TYR A 284 15.10 -13.96 -15.08
CA TYR A 284 14.07 -14.94 -15.41
C TYR A 284 12.75 -14.28 -15.85
N PRO A 285 12.74 -13.56 -16.98
CA PRO A 285 11.61 -12.71 -17.39
C PRO A 285 10.30 -13.47 -17.58
N ASN A 286 10.34 -14.77 -17.90
CA ASN A 286 9.15 -15.60 -18.11
C ASN A 286 8.76 -16.46 -16.90
N TYR A 287 9.49 -16.32 -15.78
CA TYR A 287 9.30 -17.14 -14.58
C TYR A 287 9.29 -16.32 -13.29
N PHE A 288 9.64 -15.03 -13.36
CA PHE A 288 9.52 -14.10 -12.26
C PHE A 288 8.56 -12.98 -12.67
N PHE A 289 7.54 -12.74 -11.86
CA PHE A 289 6.42 -11.85 -12.18
C PHE A 289 6.21 -10.86 -11.04
N MET A 290 5.73 -9.67 -11.40
CA MET A 290 5.57 -8.55 -10.48
C MET A 290 4.32 -7.77 -10.85
N SER A 291 3.35 -7.70 -9.94
CA SER A 291 2.19 -6.81 -10.06
C SER A 291 2.49 -5.47 -9.39
N ARG A 292 1.92 -4.38 -9.87
CA ARG A 292 1.93 -3.08 -9.18
C ARG A 292 1.06 -3.15 -7.93
N GLY A 293 1.54 -2.65 -6.80
CA GLY A 293 0.75 -2.34 -5.61
C GLY A 293 0.47 -0.84 -5.49
N ASN A 294 -0.27 -0.43 -4.45
CA ASN A 294 -0.54 0.98 -4.24
C ASN A 294 0.72 1.74 -3.77
N HIS A 295 1.67 1.05 -3.12
CA HIS A 295 2.94 1.63 -2.70
C HIS A 295 3.94 1.82 -3.84
N GLU A 296 3.74 1.25 -5.03
CA GLU A 296 4.50 1.63 -6.23
C GLU A 296 3.92 2.90 -6.90
N SER A 297 3.73 3.95 -6.09
CA SER A 297 3.21 5.26 -6.49
C SER A 297 3.96 6.40 -5.79
N ALA A 298 4.08 7.54 -6.49
CA ALA A 298 4.88 8.67 -6.04
C ALA A 298 4.39 9.22 -4.70
N THR A 299 3.08 9.34 -4.52
CA THR A 299 2.50 9.87 -3.28
C THR A 299 2.79 8.95 -2.10
N MET A 300 2.69 7.62 -2.28
CA MET A 300 3.04 6.69 -1.21
C MET A 300 4.54 6.73 -0.90
N ASN A 301 5.39 6.69 -1.92
CA ASN A 301 6.85 6.67 -1.72
C ASN A 301 7.40 7.92 -1.02
N GLN A 302 6.86 9.11 -1.35
CA GLN A 302 7.22 10.36 -0.68
C GLN A 302 6.85 10.38 0.80
N MET A 303 5.83 9.62 1.17
CA MET A 303 5.25 9.61 2.49
C MET A 303 5.88 8.51 3.36
N TYR A 304 5.95 7.30 2.81
CA TYR A 304 6.20 6.08 3.57
C TYR A 304 7.63 5.53 3.45
N GLY A 305 8.54 6.28 2.87
CA GLY A 305 9.98 6.11 3.08
C GLY A 305 10.81 5.77 1.87
N PHE A 306 10.23 5.19 0.82
CA PHE A 306 11.03 4.75 -0.33
C PHE A 306 11.73 5.91 -1.05
N ASP A 307 11.04 7.03 -1.29
CA ASP A 307 11.64 8.21 -1.91
C ASP A 307 12.81 8.76 -1.07
N GLY A 308 12.64 8.81 0.25
CA GLY A 308 13.68 9.21 1.19
C GLY A 308 14.85 8.23 1.22
N GLU A 309 14.58 6.93 1.18
CA GLU A 309 15.58 5.87 1.21
C GLU A 309 16.43 5.89 -0.07
N VAL A 310 15.80 6.03 -1.25
CA VAL A 310 16.50 6.15 -2.52
C VAL A 310 17.35 7.42 -2.55
N LYS A 311 16.86 8.55 -2.04
CA LYS A 311 17.64 9.80 -1.96
C LYS A 311 18.81 9.71 -1.00
N ALA A 312 18.66 8.97 0.11
CA ALA A 312 19.74 8.75 1.07
C ALA A 312 20.82 7.80 0.52
N LYS A 313 20.42 6.73 -0.19
CA LYS A 313 21.35 5.72 -0.72
C LYS A 313 21.94 6.12 -2.08
N TYR A 314 21.18 6.84 -2.91
CA TYR A 314 21.56 7.25 -4.27
C TYR A 314 21.33 8.75 -4.50
N THR A 315 20.32 9.12 -5.31
CA THR A 315 20.08 10.49 -5.78
C THR A 315 18.58 10.73 -5.97
N ALA A 316 18.18 12.00 -6.04
CA ALA A 316 16.80 12.37 -6.39
C ALA A 316 16.42 11.91 -7.82
N GLN A 317 17.34 11.99 -8.77
CA GLN A 317 17.14 11.51 -10.15
C GLN A 317 16.81 10.01 -10.19
N MET A 318 17.46 9.20 -9.35
CA MET A 318 17.15 7.77 -9.22
C MET A 318 15.72 7.55 -8.70
N ALA A 319 15.27 8.33 -7.70
CA ALA A 319 13.91 8.24 -7.16
C ALA A 319 12.83 8.59 -8.21
N GLU A 320 13.11 9.59 -9.04
CA GLU A 320 12.22 9.95 -10.15
C GLU A 320 12.21 8.85 -11.24
N LEU A 321 13.37 8.24 -11.57
CA LEU A 321 13.43 7.11 -12.50
C LEU A 321 12.66 5.88 -11.98
N PHE A 322 12.73 5.57 -10.68
CA PHE A 322 11.88 4.54 -10.07
C PHE A 322 10.39 4.82 -10.28
N THR A 323 9.98 6.08 -10.13
CA THR A 323 8.58 6.48 -10.37
C THR A 323 8.16 6.22 -11.82
N GLU A 324 9.04 6.49 -12.79
CA GLU A 324 8.79 6.17 -14.19
C GLU A 324 8.71 4.65 -14.44
N VAL A 325 9.60 3.87 -13.83
CA VAL A 325 9.60 2.39 -13.92
C VAL A 325 8.30 1.82 -13.35
N TYR A 326 7.89 2.27 -12.16
CA TYR A 326 6.69 1.80 -11.48
C TYR A 326 5.40 2.09 -12.26
N ASN A 327 5.38 3.16 -13.06
CA ASN A 327 4.25 3.42 -13.94
C ASN A 327 4.04 2.33 -15.00
N TRP A 328 5.08 1.58 -15.35
CA TRP A 328 4.99 0.50 -16.33
C TRP A 328 4.72 -0.88 -15.75
N LEU A 329 4.74 -1.05 -14.42
CA LEU A 329 4.43 -2.33 -13.77
C LEU A 329 3.04 -2.84 -14.19
N PRO A 330 2.89 -4.12 -14.58
CA PRO A 330 1.59 -4.74 -14.85
C PRO A 330 0.65 -4.62 -13.65
N LEU A 331 -0.66 -4.50 -13.89
CA LEU A 331 -1.64 -4.30 -12.83
C LEU A 331 -2.20 -5.61 -12.27
N ALA A 332 -2.18 -6.68 -13.07
CA ALA A 332 -2.70 -7.98 -12.69
C ALA A 332 -2.09 -9.12 -13.52
N HIS A 333 -2.25 -10.35 -13.02
CA HIS A 333 -1.82 -11.58 -13.68
C HIS A 333 -2.97 -12.60 -13.71
N CYS A 334 -3.19 -13.27 -14.83
CA CYS A 334 -4.18 -14.34 -14.97
C CYS A 334 -3.47 -15.69 -15.17
N LEU A 335 -3.52 -16.56 -14.15
CA LEU A 335 -2.84 -17.84 -14.14
C LEU A 335 -3.77 -18.92 -14.74
N ASN A 336 -3.30 -19.61 -15.78
CA ASN A 336 -4.02 -20.67 -16.49
C ASN A 336 -5.45 -20.30 -16.92
N LYS A 337 -5.75 -19.00 -17.10
CA LYS A 337 -7.10 -18.45 -17.34
C LYS A 337 -8.13 -18.85 -16.27
N ARG A 338 -7.67 -19.21 -15.07
CA ARG A 338 -8.49 -19.72 -13.96
C ARG A 338 -8.39 -18.85 -12.72
N VAL A 339 -7.21 -18.32 -12.41
CA VAL A 339 -6.97 -17.53 -11.20
C VAL A 339 -6.51 -16.13 -11.58
N LEU A 340 -7.21 -15.10 -11.10
CA LEU A 340 -6.79 -13.71 -11.27
C LEU A 340 -6.06 -13.23 -10.02
N VAL A 341 -4.91 -12.61 -10.21
CA VAL A 341 -4.09 -12.04 -9.14
C VAL A 341 -3.93 -10.53 -9.35
N MET A 342 -4.32 -9.74 -8.35
CA MET A 342 -4.12 -8.29 -8.30
C MET A 342 -3.79 -7.86 -6.87
N HIS A 343 -3.17 -6.70 -6.67
CA HIS A 343 -2.78 -6.27 -5.32
C HIS A 343 -3.99 -5.97 -4.42
N GLY A 344 -4.83 -5.02 -4.83
CA GLY A 344 -6.02 -4.55 -4.12
C GLY A 344 -7.21 -5.48 -4.31
N GLY A 345 -8.08 -5.24 -5.29
CA GLY A 345 -9.26 -6.09 -5.45
C GLY A 345 -10.16 -5.73 -6.62
N LEU A 346 -11.45 -6.00 -6.44
CA LEU A 346 -12.46 -5.85 -7.49
C LEU A 346 -13.07 -4.44 -7.53
N PHE A 347 -14.03 -4.28 -8.43
CA PHE A 347 -14.43 -3.01 -8.97
C PHE A 347 -15.77 -2.51 -8.42
N SER A 348 -15.96 -1.20 -8.48
CA SER A 348 -17.26 -0.57 -8.23
C SER A 348 -18.28 -0.84 -9.33
N ASN A 349 -17.82 -1.15 -10.55
CA ASN A 349 -18.63 -1.56 -11.69
C ASN A 349 -18.74 -3.09 -11.78
N ASP A 350 -19.92 -3.60 -12.11
CA ASP A 350 -20.26 -5.01 -12.20
C ASP A 350 -19.83 -5.69 -13.51
N ASP A 351 -19.71 -4.92 -14.59
CA ASP A 351 -19.58 -5.47 -15.94
C ASP A 351 -18.12 -5.53 -16.42
N VAL A 352 -17.17 -5.37 -15.50
CA VAL A 352 -15.74 -5.36 -15.80
C VAL A 352 -15.26 -6.74 -16.23
N THR A 353 -14.54 -6.78 -17.34
CA THR A 353 -13.95 -7.98 -17.92
C THR A 353 -12.42 -7.96 -17.86
N LEU A 354 -11.80 -9.12 -18.08
CA LEU A 354 -10.34 -9.21 -18.27
C LEU A 354 -9.84 -8.36 -19.46
N ALA A 355 -10.67 -8.12 -20.46
CA ALA A 355 -10.32 -7.26 -21.59
C ALA A 355 -10.19 -5.79 -21.16
N ASP A 356 -11.08 -5.32 -20.28
CA ASP A 356 -11.03 -3.96 -19.75
C ASP A 356 -9.75 -3.74 -18.93
N ILE A 357 -9.36 -4.72 -18.09
CA ILE A 357 -8.10 -4.67 -17.33
C ILE A 357 -6.90 -4.59 -18.28
N ARG A 358 -6.89 -5.41 -19.34
CA ARG A 358 -5.79 -5.45 -20.31
C ARG A 358 -5.67 -4.13 -21.09
N ALA A 359 -6.78 -3.42 -21.29
CA ALA A 359 -6.85 -2.16 -22.02
C ALA A 359 -6.51 -0.91 -21.19
N ILE A 360 -6.26 -1.03 -19.88
CA ILE A 360 -5.91 0.10 -19.03
C ILE A 360 -4.57 0.71 -19.50
N ASP A 361 -4.59 2.01 -19.82
CA ASP A 361 -3.37 2.81 -19.97
C ASP A 361 -2.75 3.07 -18.60
N ARG A 362 -1.76 2.26 -18.24
CA ARG A 362 -1.19 2.21 -16.89
C ARG A 362 0.00 3.12 -16.66
N ASN A 363 0.61 3.69 -17.71
CA ASN A 363 1.83 4.51 -17.61
C ASN A 363 1.56 5.91 -17.03
N ARG A 364 1.13 5.93 -15.78
CA ARG A 364 0.73 7.11 -15.03
C ARG A 364 0.68 6.80 -13.54
N GLN A 365 0.55 7.84 -12.74
CA GLN A 365 0.15 7.67 -11.35
C GLN A 365 -1.28 7.13 -11.28
N PRO A 366 -1.61 6.28 -10.28
CA PRO A 366 -2.96 5.82 -10.07
C PRO A 366 -3.93 7.01 -9.94
N PRO A 367 -5.05 7.04 -10.68
CA PRO A 367 -6.09 8.05 -10.48
C PRO A 367 -6.77 7.90 -9.11
N GLU A 368 -7.57 8.91 -8.72
CA GLU A 368 -8.39 8.84 -7.50
C GLU A 368 -9.56 7.84 -7.63
N GLU A 369 -9.99 7.53 -8.86
CA GLU A 369 -11.12 6.63 -9.16
C GLU A 369 -10.89 5.80 -10.44
N GLY A 370 -11.74 4.79 -10.65
CA GLY A 370 -11.72 3.93 -11.84
C GLY A 370 -10.90 2.65 -11.68
N LEU A 371 -10.84 1.84 -12.74
CA LEU A 371 -10.34 0.46 -12.70
C LEU A 371 -8.92 0.33 -12.15
N MET A 372 -8.01 1.20 -12.58
CA MET A 372 -6.62 1.20 -12.10
C MET A 372 -6.53 1.51 -10.60
N CYS A 373 -7.36 2.42 -10.09
CA CYS A 373 -7.41 2.74 -8.67
C CYS A 373 -7.92 1.52 -7.88
N GLU A 374 -9.03 0.95 -8.30
CA GLU A 374 -9.71 -0.14 -7.60
C GLU A 374 -8.88 -1.43 -7.56
N LEU A 375 -8.14 -1.74 -8.65
CA LEU A 375 -7.20 -2.86 -8.68
C LEU A 375 -6.10 -2.75 -7.62
N LEU A 376 -5.74 -1.54 -7.21
CA LEU A 376 -4.67 -1.27 -6.26
C LEU A 376 -5.17 -1.01 -4.83
N TRP A 377 -6.44 -0.63 -4.65
CA TRP A 377 -6.94 -0.10 -3.37
C TRP A 377 -8.19 -0.77 -2.80
N SER A 378 -8.96 -1.53 -3.59
CA SER A 378 -10.20 -2.11 -3.10
C SER A 378 -9.96 -3.25 -2.11
N ASP A 379 -10.85 -3.41 -1.13
CA ASP A 379 -10.81 -4.48 -0.13
C ASP A 379 -12.07 -5.36 -0.16
N PRO A 380 -11.98 -6.66 0.14
CA PRO A 380 -13.15 -7.50 0.34
C PRO A 380 -13.92 -7.09 1.62
N MET A 381 -15.23 -7.29 1.62
CA MET A 381 -16.07 -7.16 2.82
C MET A 381 -16.99 -8.38 2.98
N PRO A 382 -17.33 -8.78 4.22
CA PRO A 382 -18.08 -10.02 4.43
C PRO A 382 -19.54 -9.94 4.01
N GLN A 383 -20.14 -8.74 3.96
CA GLN A 383 -21.53 -8.54 3.54
C GLN A 383 -21.63 -8.44 2.01
N ASN A 384 -22.79 -8.80 1.45
CA ASN A 384 -23.06 -8.60 0.02
C ASN A 384 -23.13 -7.11 -0.34
N GLY A 385 -22.92 -6.82 -1.63
CA GLY A 385 -23.00 -5.49 -2.22
C GLY A 385 -21.65 -4.79 -2.25
N ARG A 386 -21.69 -3.45 -2.14
CA ARG A 386 -20.51 -2.60 -2.09
C ARG A 386 -20.64 -1.56 -1.00
N ALA A 387 -19.51 -1.12 -0.46
CA ALA A 387 -19.45 -0.02 0.48
C ALA A 387 -18.29 0.94 0.15
N PRO A 388 -18.34 2.20 0.62
CA PRO A 388 -17.19 3.08 0.56
C PRO A 388 -15.96 2.43 1.20
N SER A 389 -14.78 2.58 0.61
CA SER A 389 -13.56 2.01 1.16
C SER A 389 -13.23 2.61 2.54
N LYS A 390 -12.86 1.75 3.49
CA LYS A 390 -12.30 2.16 4.79
C LYS A 390 -11.04 3.03 4.65
N ARG A 391 -10.35 2.90 3.51
CA ARG A 391 -9.14 3.65 3.15
C ARG A 391 -9.43 5.02 2.55
N GLY A 392 -10.69 5.30 2.17
CA GLY A 392 -11.09 6.54 1.51
C GLY A 392 -10.75 6.62 0.02
N VAL A 393 -10.26 5.52 -0.56
CA VAL A 393 -9.91 5.34 -1.98
C VAL A 393 -10.20 3.88 -2.36
N GLY A 394 -10.67 3.65 -3.59
CA GLY A 394 -11.23 2.35 -4.01
C GLY A 394 -12.60 2.07 -3.39
N CYS A 395 -13.02 0.80 -3.38
CA CYS A 395 -14.28 0.37 -2.78
C CYS A 395 -14.12 -0.88 -1.89
N GLN A 396 -15.12 -1.14 -1.07
CA GLN A 396 -15.32 -2.45 -0.46
C GLN A 396 -16.30 -3.27 -1.31
N PHE A 397 -16.02 -4.55 -1.54
CA PHE A 397 -16.83 -5.43 -2.38
C PHE A 397 -17.19 -6.74 -1.67
N GLY A 398 -18.45 -7.17 -1.82
CA GLY A 398 -18.99 -8.36 -1.16
C GLY A 398 -18.79 -9.68 -1.91
N PRO A 399 -19.21 -10.81 -1.32
CA PRO A 399 -19.13 -12.13 -1.94
C PRO A 399 -19.91 -12.26 -3.25
N ASP A 400 -21.03 -11.56 -3.38
CA ASP A 400 -21.86 -11.50 -4.59
C ASP A 400 -21.13 -10.80 -5.75
N VAL A 401 -20.41 -9.71 -5.47
CA VAL A 401 -19.57 -9.01 -6.46
C VAL A 401 -18.46 -9.93 -6.96
N THR A 402 -17.75 -10.60 -6.05
CA THR A 402 -16.71 -11.57 -6.42
C THR A 402 -17.28 -12.70 -7.27
N LYS A 403 -18.39 -13.31 -6.84
CA LYS A 403 -19.02 -14.40 -7.59
C LYS A 403 -19.45 -13.97 -8.99
N LYS A 404 -20.04 -12.77 -9.14
CA LYS A 404 -20.47 -12.24 -10.44
C LYS A 404 -19.29 -12.02 -11.38
N PHE A 405 -18.23 -11.37 -10.90
CA PHE A 405 -17.02 -11.13 -11.68
C PHE A 405 -16.36 -12.42 -12.16
N LEU A 406 -16.21 -13.41 -11.27
CA LEU A 406 -15.65 -14.72 -11.59
C LEU A 406 -16.48 -15.45 -12.66
N THR A 407 -17.80 -15.40 -12.54
CA THR A 407 -18.72 -16.03 -13.50
C THR A 407 -18.61 -15.41 -14.90
N ILE A 408 -18.60 -14.07 -14.98
CA ILE A 408 -18.49 -13.34 -16.26
C ILE A 408 -17.17 -13.67 -16.96
N ASN A 409 -16.09 -13.75 -16.19
CA ASN A 409 -14.74 -13.93 -16.71
C ASN A 409 -14.28 -15.40 -16.76
N LYS A 410 -15.14 -16.35 -16.37
CA LYS A 410 -14.86 -17.79 -16.31
C LYS A 410 -13.61 -18.13 -15.47
N LEU A 411 -13.52 -17.50 -14.30
CA LEU A 411 -12.45 -17.71 -13.33
C LEU A 411 -12.96 -18.54 -12.15
N ASP A 412 -12.04 -19.22 -11.48
CA ASP A 412 -12.32 -20.04 -10.30
C ASP A 412 -12.33 -19.19 -9.03
N TYR A 413 -11.30 -18.36 -8.83
CA TYR A 413 -11.16 -17.46 -7.67
C TYR A 413 -10.14 -16.34 -7.95
N ILE A 414 -10.06 -15.38 -7.02
CA ILE A 414 -9.04 -14.32 -7.02
C ILE A 414 -8.03 -14.49 -5.88
N ILE A 415 -6.78 -14.11 -6.12
CA ILE A 415 -5.75 -13.91 -5.08
C ILE A 415 -5.44 -12.41 -5.03
N ARG A 416 -5.40 -11.87 -3.83
CA ARG A 416 -5.02 -10.48 -3.57
C ARG A 416 -4.15 -10.35 -2.33
N SER A 417 -3.68 -9.14 -2.03
CA SER A 417 -2.73 -8.89 -0.92
C SER A 417 -3.18 -7.72 -0.05
N HIS A 418 -2.47 -6.58 0.03
CA HIS A 418 -2.94 -5.26 0.49
C HIS A 418 -3.44 -5.12 1.95
N GLU A 419 -3.80 -6.20 2.63
CA GLU A 419 -4.26 -6.25 4.01
C GLU A 419 -3.42 -7.23 4.82
N VAL A 420 -2.83 -6.75 5.91
CA VAL A 420 -2.17 -7.58 6.92
C VAL A 420 -3.16 -8.61 7.46
N LYS A 421 -2.73 -9.86 7.57
CA LYS A 421 -3.48 -10.97 8.19
C LYS A 421 -2.63 -11.65 9.24
N ASN A 422 -3.23 -12.02 10.37
CA ASN A 422 -2.51 -12.59 11.51
C ASN A 422 -1.73 -13.87 11.13
N GLU A 423 -2.33 -14.75 10.33
CA GLU A 423 -1.69 -15.98 9.84
C GLU A 423 -1.00 -15.79 8.48
N GLY A 424 -0.81 -14.55 8.02
CA GLY A 424 -0.25 -14.22 6.71
C GLY A 424 -1.21 -14.44 5.53
N TYR A 425 -2.36 -15.06 5.75
CA TYR A 425 -3.40 -15.22 4.72
C TYR A 425 -4.82 -15.25 5.32
N GLU A 426 -5.83 -15.07 4.48
CA GLU A 426 -7.24 -15.24 4.82
C GLU A 426 -8.04 -15.71 3.60
N ILE A 427 -9.02 -16.58 3.83
CA ILE A 427 -9.92 -17.09 2.80
C ILE A 427 -11.31 -16.50 3.05
N ALA A 428 -11.80 -15.72 2.08
CA ALA A 428 -13.08 -15.02 2.15
C ALA A 428 -14.01 -15.39 0.99
N HIS A 429 -15.24 -14.90 1.05
CA HIS A 429 -16.24 -14.97 -0.03
C HIS A 429 -16.52 -16.39 -0.53
N ASN A 430 -16.62 -17.37 0.40
CA ASN A 430 -16.82 -18.79 0.08
C ASN A 430 -15.66 -19.37 -0.76
N ASN A 431 -14.42 -19.10 -0.36
CA ASN A 431 -13.17 -19.53 -1.02
C ASN A 431 -12.85 -18.84 -2.35
N ASN A 432 -13.65 -17.85 -2.75
CA ASN A 432 -13.48 -17.15 -4.03
C ASN A 432 -12.54 -15.93 -3.95
N CYS A 433 -12.20 -15.46 -2.75
CA CYS A 433 -11.29 -14.32 -2.54
C CYS A 433 -10.25 -14.68 -1.48
N ILE A 434 -9.00 -14.77 -1.88
CA ILE A 434 -7.88 -15.13 -0.99
C ILE A 434 -6.99 -13.91 -0.79
N THR A 435 -6.72 -13.56 0.46
CA THR A 435 -5.70 -12.58 0.82
C THR A 435 -4.41 -13.30 1.20
N VAL A 436 -3.27 -12.89 0.64
CA VAL A 436 -1.92 -13.35 1.03
C VAL A 436 -1.01 -12.15 1.31
N PHE A 437 -0.27 -12.20 2.41
CA PHE A 437 0.58 -11.13 2.90
C PHE A 437 1.93 -11.69 3.34
N SER A 438 3.04 -11.16 2.82
CA SER A 438 4.38 -11.76 2.92
C SER A 438 5.37 -10.97 3.79
N ALA A 439 4.88 -9.99 4.55
CA ALA A 439 5.66 -9.24 5.55
C ALA A 439 5.31 -9.72 6.97
N PRO A 440 6.04 -10.70 7.53
CA PRO A 440 5.84 -11.14 8.92
C PRO A 440 6.26 -10.04 9.90
N ASN A 441 5.66 -10.02 11.10
CA ASN A 441 5.83 -8.99 12.13
C ASN A 441 5.86 -7.58 11.54
N TYR A 442 4.86 -7.26 10.72
CA TYR A 442 4.86 -6.06 9.90
C TYR A 442 5.17 -4.80 10.70
N CYS A 443 6.09 -3.98 10.19
CA CYS A 443 6.59 -2.77 10.85
C CYS A 443 7.12 -3.02 12.28
N ASP A 444 7.71 -4.18 12.54
CA ASP A 444 8.28 -4.62 13.82
C ASP A 444 7.32 -4.60 15.02
N THR A 445 6.01 -4.50 14.77
CA THR A 445 5.02 -4.20 15.81
C THR A 445 3.76 -5.06 15.74
N MET A 446 3.40 -5.55 14.55
CA MET A 446 2.11 -6.24 14.36
C MET A 446 2.10 -7.69 14.86
N GLY A 447 3.25 -8.36 14.92
CA GLY A 447 3.35 -9.75 15.38
C GLY A 447 2.63 -10.80 14.51
N ASN A 448 2.20 -10.43 13.29
CA ASN A 448 1.58 -11.35 12.35
C ASN A 448 2.61 -12.30 11.71
N LYS A 449 2.16 -13.46 11.23
CA LYS A 449 2.95 -14.29 10.31
C LYS A 449 2.95 -13.71 8.91
N GLY A 450 3.94 -14.09 8.12
CA GLY A 450 3.95 -13.96 6.67
C GLY A 450 3.47 -15.27 6.04
N ALA A 451 2.97 -15.21 4.80
CA ALA A 451 2.66 -16.38 4.02
C ALA A 451 2.98 -16.20 2.54
N PHE A 452 3.15 -17.32 1.85
CA PHE A 452 3.10 -17.41 0.38
C PHE A 452 2.21 -18.58 -0.03
N ILE A 453 1.68 -18.52 -1.25
CA ILE A 453 0.83 -19.56 -1.85
C ILE A 453 1.65 -20.34 -2.87
N THR A 454 1.50 -21.65 -2.87
CA THR A 454 1.96 -22.54 -3.95
C THR A 454 0.77 -23.16 -4.66
N LEU A 455 0.84 -23.23 -5.99
CA LEU A 455 -0.15 -23.83 -6.88
C LEU A 455 0.54 -24.88 -7.75
N THR A 456 -0.21 -25.88 -8.22
CA THR A 456 0.22 -26.74 -9.35
C THR A 456 -0.64 -26.43 -10.57
N GLY A 457 -0.08 -26.47 -11.77
CA GLY A 457 -0.81 -26.07 -12.99
C GLY A 457 -2.09 -26.88 -13.24
N LYS A 458 -2.07 -28.17 -12.86
CA LYS A 458 -3.18 -29.11 -13.05
C LYS A 458 -4.42 -28.76 -12.25
N ASP A 459 -4.25 -28.58 -10.94
CA ASP A 459 -5.39 -28.39 -10.04
C ASP A 459 -5.68 -26.91 -9.77
N MET A 460 -4.66 -26.05 -9.82
CA MET A 460 -4.69 -24.66 -9.40
C MET A 460 -5.27 -24.51 -7.98
N ILE A 461 -4.99 -25.47 -7.09
CA ILE A 461 -5.46 -25.43 -5.69
C ILE A 461 -4.42 -24.69 -4.83
N PRO A 462 -4.83 -23.65 -4.07
CA PRO A 462 -3.92 -22.89 -3.22
C PRO A 462 -3.45 -23.70 -2.02
N LYS A 463 -2.13 -23.88 -1.91
CA LYS A 463 -1.47 -24.39 -0.71
C LYS A 463 -0.71 -23.25 -0.02
N TYR A 464 -1.10 -22.96 1.22
CA TYR A 464 -0.53 -21.90 2.03
C TYR A 464 0.70 -22.39 2.80
N THR A 465 1.76 -21.60 2.82
CA THR A 465 2.90 -21.82 3.72
C THR A 465 3.15 -20.55 4.50
N THR A 466 3.07 -20.64 5.83
CA THR A 466 3.24 -19.54 6.77
C THR A 466 4.62 -19.55 7.40
N TYR A 467 5.18 -18.39 7.71
CA TYR A 467 6.49 -18.25 8.35
C TYR A 467 6.52 -17.03 9.29
N GLU A 468 7.41 -17.09 10.26
CA GLU A 468 7.66 -16.02 11.22
C GLU A 468 8.73 -15.05 10.69
N ALA A 469 8.83 -13.87 11.31
CA ALA A 469 9.84 -12.88 10.99
C ALA A 469 11.24 -13.35 11.38
N VAL A 470 12.25 -12.94 10.62
CA VAL A 470 13.66 -13.20 10.94
C VAL A 470 14.36 -11.94 11.47
N PRO A 471 15.45 -12.09 12.25
CA PRO A 471 16.23 -10.95 12.70
C PRO A 471 16.79 -10.12 11.54
N HIS A 472 16.78 -8.80 11.70
CA HIS A 472 17.38 -7.84 10.77
C HIS A 472 18.24 -6.81 11.51
N PRO A 473 19.13 -6.06 10.81
CA PRO A 473 19.90 -4.97 11.40
C PRO A 473 19.00 -3.91 12.05
N ASN A 474 19.53 -3.21 13.05
CA ASN A 474 18.81 -2.23 13.85
C ASN A 474 18.58 -0.91 13.11
N VAL A 475 17.77 -0.95 12.06
CA VAL A 475 17.23 0.21 11.34
C VAL A 475 15.72 0.16 11.52
N LYS A 476 15.16 1.12 12.26
CA LYS A 476 13.72 1.15 12.55
C LYS A 476 12.91 1.25 11.26
N PRO A 477 11.68 0.69 11.22
CA PRO A 477 10.73 0.99 10.15
C PRO A 477 10.54 2.50 10.01
N MET A 478 10.27 2.95 8.79
CA MET A 478 10.00 4.35 8.46
C MET A 478 11.17 5.29 8.76
N ALA A 479 12.41 4.80 8.86
CA ALA A 479 13.59 5.61 9.15
C ALA A 479 13.84 6.73 8.11
N TYR A 480 13.40 6.49 6.88
CA TYR A 480 13.53 7.42 5.75
C TYR A 480 12.20 8.09 5.36
N ALA A 481 11.13 7.81 6.09
CA ALA A 481 9.83 8.39 5.83
C ALA A 481 9.81 9.88 6.11
N ASN A 482 8.83 10.56 5.53
CA ASN A 482 8.64 11.97 5.78
C ASN A 482 8.41 12.18 7.28
N SER A 483 9.20 13.06 7.92
CA SER A 483 9.03 13.38 9.34
C SER A 483 7.64 13.90 9.65
N LEU A 484 6.94 14.45 8.64
CA LEU A 484 5.54 14.86 8.72
C LEU A 484 4.58 13.70 8.96
N LEU A 485 4.92 12.46 8.61
CA LEU A 485 4.05 11.31 8.84
C LEU A 485 3.90 11.02 10.35
N SER A 486 4.94 11.31 11.15
CA SER A 486 4.83 11.33 12.63
C SER A 486 3.90 12.42 13.16
N LEU A 487 3.59 13.43 12.34
CA LEU A 487 2.61 14.48 12.63
C LEU A 487 1.21 14.16 12.06
N MET A 488 1.07 13.22 11.12
CA MET A 488 -0.21 12.91 10.46
C MET A 488 -1.09 11.96 11.27
N CYS A 489 -0.48 11.05 12.04
CA CYS A 489 -1.20 10.08 12.87
C CYS A 489 -1.07 10.40 14.35
#